data_AF-Q8ZTY5-F1
#
_entry.id   AF-Q8ZTY5-F1
#
_cell.length_a   1.000
_cell.length_b   1.000
_cell.length_c   1.000
_cell.angle_alpha   90.00
_cell.angle_beta   90.00
_cell.angle_gamma   90.00
#
_symmetry.space_group_name_H-M   'P 1'
#
loop_
_entity.id
_entity.type
_entity.pdbx_description
1 polymer ?
#
loop_
_entity_poly.entity_id
_entity_poly.type
_entity_poly.pdbx_seq_one_letter_code
_entity_poly.pdbx_strand_id
1 'polypeptide(L)'
;MRLVKKEFPDVGELVIGTVKKIAEHGAYVYLDEYDLEAFAPTQEIVQSWFHSIRDYVKEGNKTVFKVISVNPKMRVVEVSLKRVRVDEKEKKLLLYRHRVRVLKLLEIAMKKLNRPAEEALKVMWYLEEQFGDPFKVFEEVVKTGPHVLDDLQLDAKLKEIIIELARQQVELPPTKISGIIKIVSVEGDGVEKIKAALIELEKTLREKFPQISTKIYVVGPPRYRIDLTGQQPKQVEAAFSEAANILQALQKKYKVIGNIQRIEQ
;
A
#
# COMPACT_ATOMS: atom_id res chain seq x y z
N MET A 1 9.71 -12.89 -19.92
CA MET A 1 10.84 -12.23 -19.23
C MET A 1 10.81 -12.62 -17.78
N ARG A 2 11.89 -13.24 -17.32
CA ARG A 2 12.02 -13.76 -15.96
C ARG A 2 12.16 -12.61 -14.96
N LEU A 3 11.29 -12.55 -13.96
CA LEU A 3 11.34 -11.53 -12.89
C LEU A 3 12.29 -11.91 -11.76
N VAL A 4 12.76 -13.15 -11.72
CA VAL A 4 13.69 -13.66 -10.70
C VAL A 4 15.00 -14.11 -11.34
N LYS A 5 16.08 -14.11 -10.56
CA LYS A 5 17.41 -14.50 -11.02
C LYS A 5 17.56 -16.00 -11.25
N LYS A 6 16.92 -16.81 -10.41
CA LYS A 6 16.98 -18.28 -10.46
C LYS A 6 16.24 -18.83 -11.67
N GLU A 7 16.76 -19.90 -12.26
CA GLU A 7 16.06 -20.60 -13.35
C GLU A 7 14.85 -21.40 -12.87
N PHE A 8 14.95 -22.03 -11.70
CA PHE A 8 13.88 -22.82 -11.09
C PHE A 8 13.55 -22.29 -9.69
N PRO A 9 12.28 -22.41 -9.26
CA PRO A 9 11.91 -22.11 -7.88
C PRO A 9 12.42 -23.17 -6.91
N ASP A 10 12.42 -22.86 -5.62
CA ASP A 10 12.71 -23.83 -4.57
C ASP A 10 11.45 -24.61 -4.17
N VAL A 11 11.61 -25.85 -3.69
CA VAL A 11 10.49 -26.61 -3.12
C VAL A 11 9.94 -25.89 -1.89
N GLY A 12 8.63 -25.70 -1.83
CA GLY A 12 7.93 -24.94 -0.80
C GLY A 12 7.77 -23.44 -1.11
N GLU A 13 8.40 -22.92 -2.17
CA GLU A 13 8.28 -21.53 -2.59
C GLU A 13 6.86 -21.21 -3.09
N LEU A 14 6.39 -20.00 -2.80
CA LEU A 14 5.16 -19.46 -3.37
C LEU A 14 5.48 -18.73 -4.67
N VAL A 15 4.77 -19.09 -5.74
CA VAL A 15 4.98 -18.58 -7.11
C VAL A 15 3.68 -18.05 -7.69
N ILE A 16 3.78 -17.03 -8.56
CA ILE A 16 2.63 -16.58 -9.35
C ILE A 16 2.49 -17.45 -10.58
N GLY A 17 1.32 -18.07 -10.73
CA GLY A 17 0.98 -18.96 -11.83
C GLY A 17 -0.26 -18.49 -12.58
N THR A 18 -0.20 -18.50 -13.91
CA THR A 18 -1.34 -18.30 -14.81
C THR A 18 -1.75 -19.65 -15.42
N VAL A 19 -2.97 -20.10 -15.16
CA VAL A 19 -3.50 -21.37 -15.70
C VAL A 19 -3.62 -21.25 -17.23
N LYS A 20 -2.92 -22.11 -17.97
CA LYS A 20 -2.91 -22.11 -19.43
C LYS A 20 -3.90 -23.10 -20.02
N LYS A 21 -3.96 -24.30 -19.46
CA LYS A 21 -4.80 -25.38 -19.95
C LYS A 21 -5.24 -26.29 -18.81
N ILE A 22 -6.52 -26.65 -18.80
CA ILE A 22 -7.04 -27.69 -17.90
C ILE A 22 -6.99 -29.04 -18.62
N ALA A 23 -6.36 -30.03 -18.00
CA ALA A 23 -6.24 -31.40 -18.47
C ALA A 23 -7.08 -32.35 -17.59
N GLU A 24 -7.14 -33.63 -17.97
CA GLU A 24 -7.91 -34.65 -17.23
C GLU A 24 -7.40 -34.85 -15.79
N HIS A 25 -6.09 -34.83 -15.58
CA HIS A 25 -5.45 -35.11 -14.29
C HIS A 25 -4.87 -33.87 -13.59
N GLY A 26 -5.19 -32.67 -14.06
CA GLY A 26 -4.69 -31.44 -13.45
C GLY A 26 -4.76 -30.23 -14.36
N ALA A 27 -3.91 -29.24 -14.12
CA ALA A 27 -3.81 -28.04 -14.93
C ALA A 27 -2.36 -27.66 -15.22
N TYR A 28 -2.10 -27.23 -16.45
CA TYR A 28 -0.83 -26.60 -16.82
C TYR A 28 -0.86 -25.13 -16.42
N VAL A 29 0.17 -24.71 -15.69
CA VAL A 29 0.30 -23.39 -15.07
C VAL A 29 1.60 -22.77 -15.50
N TYR A 30 1.54 -21.61 -16.16
CA TYR A 30 2.72 -20.84 -16.49
C TYR A 30 3.16 -20.01 -15.29
N LEU A 31 4.39 -20.20 -14.83
CA LEU A 31 4.99 -19.47 -13.72
C LEU A 31 5.51 -18.12 -14.20
N ASP A 32 4.73 -17.07 -13.97
CA ASP A 32 4.95 -15.73 -14.51
C ASP A 32 6.32 -15.14 -14.14
N GLU A 33 6.85 -15.51 -12.97
CA GLU A 33 8.12 -15.00 -12.48
C GLU A 33 9.32 -15.73 -13.10
N TYR A 34 9.16 -17.02 -13.43
CA TYR A 34 10.24 -17.92 -13.84
C TYR A 34 10.33 -18.12 -15.36
N ASP A 35 9.26 -17.81 -16.10
CA ASP A 35 9.15 -18.09 -17.54
C ASP A 35 9.20 -19.61 -17.83
N LEU A 36 8.49 -20.39 -17.01
CA LEU A 36 8.44 -21.86 -17.06
C LEU A 36 7.00 -22.36 -16.97
N GLU A 37 6.73 -23.53 -17.54
CA GLU A 37 5.48 -24.25 -17.32
C GLU A 37 5.62 -25.22 -16.14
N ALA A 38 4.60 -25.26 -15.29
CA ALA A 38 4.44 -26.17 -14.17
C ALA A 38 3.13 -26.95 -14.30
N PHE A 39 3.05 -28.08 -13.64
CA PHE A 39 1.85 -28.90 -13.58
C PHE A 39 1.23 -28.85 -12.18
N ALA A 40 -0.07 -28.63 -12.10
CA ALA A 40 -0.84 -28.68 -10.86
C ALA A 40 -1.75 -29.92 -10.90
N PRO A 41 -1.39 -31.03 -10.22
CA PRO A 41 -2.22 -32.23 -10.18
C PRO A 41 -3.60 -31.94 -9.60
N THR A 42 -4.64 -32.68 -10.04
CA THR A 42 -6.01 -32.49 -9.53
C THR A 42 -6.07 -32.55 -8.00
N GLN A 43 -5.36 -33.50 -7.39
CA GLN A 43 -5.29 -33.69 -5.92
C GLN A 43 -4.67 -32.49 -5.18
N GLU A 44 -3.88 -31.68 -5.87
CA GLU A 44 -3.22 -30.47 -5.36
C GLU A 44 -3.99 -29.18 -5.69
N ILE A 45 -5.12 -29.31 -6.40
CA ILE A 45 -6.04 -28.20 -6.70
C ILE A 45 -7.30 -28.28 -5.83
N VAL A 46 -7.90 -29.46 -5.74
CA VAL A 46 -9.25 -29.65 -5.17
C VAL A 46 -9.23 -30.05 -3.70
N GLN A 47 -10.30 -29.71 -2.97
CA GLN A 47 -10.60 -30.31 -1.67
C GLN A 47 -11.42 -31.60 -1.85
N SER A 48 -11.52 -32.43 -0.80
CA SER A 48 -11.88 -33.85 -0.85
C SER A 48 -13.14 -34.22 -1.65
N TRP A 49 -14.13 -33.33 -1.78
CA TRP A 49 -15.29 -33.50 -2.65
C TRP A 49 -15.39 -32.32 -3.63
N PHE A 50 -15.41 -32.62 -4.93
CA PHE A 50 -15.55 -31.61 -5.98
C PHE A 50 -16.34 -32.15 -7.17
N HIS A 51 -17.09 -31.29 -7.85
CA HIS A 51 -17.81 -31.65 -9.07
C HIS A 51 -16.95 -31.41 -10.31
N SER A 52 -16.25 -30.28 -10.35
CA SER A 52 -15.31 -29.96 -11.42
C SER A 52 -14.06 -29.26 -10.89
N ILE A 53 -12.91 -29.57 -11.47
CA ILE A 53 -11.69 -28.79 -11.24
C ILE A 53 -11.86 -27.32 -11.66
N ARG A 54 -12.80 -27.06 -12.59
CA ARG A 54 -13.14 -25.72 -13.10
C ARG A 54 -13.74 -24.79 -12.04
N ASP A 55 -14.22 -25.35 -10.93
CA ASP A 55 -14.72 -24.59 -9.79
C ASP A 55 -13.57 -23.92 -9.02
N TYR A 56 -12.37 -24.49 -9.09
CA TYR A 56 -11.18 -24.04 -8.37
C TYR A 56 -10.23 -23.22 -9.25
N VAL A 57 -10.10 -23.59 -10.54
CA VAL A 57 -9.22 -22.92 -11.50
C VAL A 57 -9.89 -22.79 -12.87
N LYS A 58 -9.67 -21.67 -13.56
CA LYS A 58 -10.13 -21.45 -14.94
C LYS A 58 -8.94 -21.03 -15.78
N GLU A 59 -8.96 -21.34 -17.07
CA GLU A 59 -7.93 -20.89 -18.01
C GLU A 59 -7.86 -19.37 -18.02
N GLY A 60 -6.64 -18.82 -18.02
CA GLY A 60 -6.37 -17.40 -17.84
C GLY A 60 -6.35 -16.91 -16.39
N ASN A 61 -6.82 -17.71 -15.42
CA ASN A 61 -6.77 -17.29 -14.01
C ASN A 61 -5.31 -17.23 -13.54
N LYS A 62 -4.95 -16.07 -12.97
CA LYS A 62 -3.69 -15.85 -12.26
C LYS A 62 -3.90 -15.98 -10.76
N THR A 63 -3.12 -16.82 -10.10
CA THR A 63 -3.15 -16.99 -8.65
C THR A 63 -1.78 -17.43 -8.13
N VAL A 64 -1.67 -17.56 -6.81
CA VAL A 64 -0.49 -18.09 -6.14
C VAL A 64 -0.60 -19.60 -6.06
N PHE A 65 0.52 -20.29 -6.32
CA PHE A 65 0.69 -21.71 -6.07
C PHE A 65 1.92 -21.94 -5.19
N LYS A 66 1.97 -23.06 -4.49
CA LYS A 66 3.13 -23.52 -3.74
C LYS A 66 3.85 -24.62 -4.52
N VAL A 67 5.14 -24.48 -4.71
CA VAL A 67 5.96 -25.48 -5.40
C VAL A 67 6.08 -26.73 -4.53
N ILE A 68 5.76 -27.89 -5.07
CA ILE A 68 5.80 -29.18 -4.35
C ILE A 68 6.96 -30.05 -4.77
N SER A 69 7.37 -29.98 -6.05
CA SER A 69 8.49 -30.74 -6.58
C SER A 69 9.14 -29.98 -7.74
N VAL A 70 10.45 -30.14 -7.88
CA VAL A 70 11.25 -29.54 -8.96
C VAL A 70 12.24 -30.58 -9.44
N ASN A 71 12.19 -30.90 -10.73
CA ASN A 71 13.16 -31.75 -11.40
C ASN A 71 13.88 -30.93 -12.50
N PRO A 72 15.04 -30.32 -12.18
CA PRO A 72 15.76 -29.47 -13.14
C PRO A 72 16.22 -30.23 -14.40
N LYS A 73 16.57 -31.52 -14.26
CA LYS A 73 17.01 -32.35 -15.41
C LYS A 73 15.90 -32.52 -16.44
N MET A 74 14.66 -32.69 -15.96
CA MET A 74 13.48 -32.86 -16.82
C MET A 74 12.75 -31.54 -17.08
N ARG A 75 13.19 -30.42 -16.49
CA ARG A 75 12.49 -29.11 -16.44
C ARG A 75 11.04 -29.21 -15.97
N VAL A 76 10.73 -30.17 -15.10
CA VAL A 76 9.38 -30.37 -14.56
C VAL A 76 9.28 -29.67 -13.21
N VAL A 77 8.24 -28.86 -13.04
CA VAL A 77 7.87 -28.26 -11.76
C VAL A 77 6.44 -28.64 -11.48
N GLU A 78 6.18 -29.19 -10.30
CA GLU A 78 4.80 -29.42 -9.85
C GLU A 78 4.44 -28.41 -8.77
N VAL A 79 3.18 -27.95 -8.81
CA VAL A 79 2.68 -26.92 -7.91
C VAL A 79 1.32 -27.30 -7.32
N SER A 80 0.98 -26.66 -6.20
CA SER A 80 -0.25 -26.89 -5.46
C SER A 80 -0.97 -25.58 -5.19
N LEU A 81 -2.26 -25.56 -5.48
CA LEU A 81 -3.15 -24.46 -5.06
C LEU A 81 -3.63 -24.69 -3.63
N LYS A 82 -3.93 -25.95 -3.27
CA LYS A 82 -4.50 -26.35 -1.98
C LYS A 82 -3.56 -26.06 -0.80
N ARG A 83 -2.24 -26.12 -1.03
CA ARG A 83 -1.22 -25.90 0.01
C ARG A 83 -0.88 -24.42 0.26
N VAL A 84 -1.56 -23.49 -0.40
CA VAL A 84 -1.38 -22.04 -0.23
C VAL A 84 -2.36 -21.51 0.80
N ARG A 85 -1.86 -20.95 1.90
CA ARG A 85 -2.71 -20.27 2.89
C ARG A 85 -3.18 -18.91 2.38
N VAL A 86 -4.28 -18.41 2.93
CA VAL A 86 -4.82 -17.09 2.54
C VAL A 86 -3.80 -15.97 2.81
N ASP A 87 -3.16 -15.97 3.98
CA ASP A 87 -2.17 -14.95 4.34
C ASP A 87 -0.89 -15.03 3.49
N GLU A 88 -0.46 -16.25 3.14
CA GLU A 88 0.62 -16.52 2.17
C GLU A 88 0.28 -15.95 0.79
N LYS A 89 -0.95 -16.20 0.31
CA LYS A 89 -1.44 -15.72 -0.98
C LYS A 89 -1.43 -14.20 -1.05
N GLU A 90 -1.97 -13.53 -0.03
CA GLU A 90 -2.03 -12.06 0.02
C GLU A 90 -0.64 -11.43 0.00
N LYS A 91 0.28 -11.96 0.84
CA LYS A 91 1.68 -11.50 0.90
C LYS A 91 2.40 -11.69 -0.44
N LYS A 92 2.27 -12.87 -1.07
CA LYS A 92 2.93 -13.14 -2.36
C LYS A 92 2.36 -12.28 -3.49
N LEU A 93 1.04 -12.07 -3.54
CA LEU A 93 0.42 -11.19 -4.52
C LEU A 93 0.86 -9.74 -4.34
N LEU A 94 1.01 -9.27 -3.10
CA LEU A 94 1.55 -7.93 -2.81
C LEU A 94 2.98 -7.79 -3.33
N LEU A 95 3.87 -8.72 -2.95
CA LEU A 95 5.26 -8.72 -3.39
C LEU A 95 5.38 -8.76 -4.92
N TYR A 96 4.56 -9.57 -5.59
CA TYR A 96 4.54 -9.61 -7.06
C TYR A 96 4.11 -8.27 -7.68
N ARG A 97 3.04 -7.63 -7.15
CA ARG A 97 2.61 -6.30 -7.62
C ARG A 97 3.71 -5.27 -7.42
N HIS A 98 4.40 -5.32 -6.28
CA HIS A 98 5.54 -4.47 -5.98
C HIS A 98 6.69 -4.68 -6.99
N ARG A 99 7.13 -5.92 -7.23
CA ARG A 99 8.15 -6.26 -8.23
C ARG A 99 7.80 -5.71 -9.62
N VAL A 100 6.59 -5.99 -10.11
CA VAL A 100 6.14 -5.51 -11.43
C VAL A 100 6.08 -3.98 -11.49
N ARG A 101 5.64 -3.32 -10.41
CA ARG A 101 5.61 -1.86 -10.34
C ARG A 101 7.01 -1.27 -10.36
N VAL A 102 7.92 -1.77 -9.53
CA VAL A 102 9.31 -1.29 -9.47
C VAL A 102 10.02 -1.51 -10.80
N LEU A 103 9.84 -2.66 -11.43
CA LEU A 103 10.42 -2.92 -12.75
C LEU A 103 10.00 -1.85 -13.76
N LYS A 104 8.71 -1.50 -13.84
CA LYS A 104 8.23 -0.43 -14.73
C LYS A 104 8.83 0.94 -14.40
N LEU A 105 9.01 1.26 -13.11
CA LEU A 105 9.66 2.50 -12.69
C LEU A 105 11.13 2.54 -13.09
N LEU A 106 11.84 1.43 -12.92
CA LEU A 106 13.23 1.29 -13.33
C LEU A 106 13.37 1.30 -14.86
N GLU A 107 12.43 0.74 -15.62
CA GLU A 107 12.40 0.87 -17.08
C GLU A 107 12.26 2.34 -17.53
N ILE A 108 11.44 3.13 -16.83
CA ILE A 108 11.36 4.59 -17.05
C ILE A 108 12.71 5.25 -16.75
N ALA A 109 13.38 4.85 -15.66
CA ALA A 109 14.71 5.35 -15.32
C ALA A 109 15.75 4.99 -16.39
N MET A 110 15.76 3.75 -16.89
CA MET A 110 16.67 3.31 -17.95
C MET A 110 16.46 4.11 -19.24
N LYS A 111 15.19 4.37 -19.62
CA LYS A 111 14.88 5.23 -20.77
C LYS A 111 15.41 6.66 -20.58
N LYS A 112 15.22 7.27 -19.41
CA LYS A 112 15.76 8.61 -19.10
C LYS A 112 17.30 8.65 -19.17
N LEU A 113 17.97 7.55 -18.82
CA LEU A 113 19.42 7.42 -18.83
C LEU A 113 20.00 6.91 -20.16
N ASN A 114 19.15 6.61 -21.16
CA ASN A 114 19.53 5.93 -22.41
C ASN A 114 20.29 4.61 -22.17
N ARG A 115 19.83 3.82 -21.21
CA ARG A 115 20.39 2.50 -20.87
C ARG A 115 19.48 1.35 -21.36
N PRO A 116 20.04 0.15 -21.57
CA PRO A 116 19.26 -1.03 -21.96
C PRO A 116 18.19 -1.39 -20.92
N ALA A 117 17.02 -1.86 -21.36
CA ALA A 117 15.92 -2.20 -20.48
C ALA A 117 16.27 -3.37 -19.53
N GLU A 118 17.18 -4.25 -19.93
CA GLU A 118 17.65 -5.38 -19.13
C GLU A 118 18.38 -4.93 -17.85
N GLU A 119 18.92 -3.71 -17.83
CA GLU A 119 19.55 -3.15 -16.63
C GLU A 119 18.52 -2.86 -15.53
N ALA A 120 17.28 -2.52 -15.88
CA ALA A 120 16.18 -2.34 -14.92
C ALA A 120 15.94 -3.61 -14.10
N LEU A 121 16.01 -4.77 -14.75
CA LEU A 121 15.85 -6.07 -14.09
C LEU A 121 17.00 -6.37 -13.11
N LYS A 122 18.25 -6.07 -13.51
CA LYS A 122 19.43 -6.24 -12.63
C LYS A 122 19.35 -5.35 -11.40
N VAL A 123 18.95 -4.08 -11.59
CA VAL A 123 18.77 -3.13 -10.48
C VAL A 123 17.63 -3.61 -9.57
N MET A 124 16.51 -4.06 -10.12
CA MET A 124 15.39 -4.59 -9.33
C MET A 124 15.81 -5.77 -8.45
N TRP A 125 16.58 -6.73 -8.99
CA TRP A 125 17.15 -7.83 -8.22
C TRP A 125 18.10 -7.36 -7.14
N TYR A 126 18.95 -6.38 -7.43
CA TYR A 126 19.85 -5.81 -6.43
C TYR A 126 19.07 -5.15 -5.28
N LEU A 127 18.05 -4.34 -5.58
CA LEU A 127 17.19 -3.73 -4.56
C LEU A 127 16.45 -4.79 -3.72
N GLU A 128 16.00 -5.86 -4.36
CA GLU A 128 15.37 -6.99 -3.68
C GLU A 128 16.34 -7.75 -2.78
N GLU A 129 17.58 -7.98 -3.21
CA GLU A 129 18.62 -8.59 -2.38
C GLU A 129 18.92 -7.75 -1.13
N GLN A 130 18.86 -6.41 -1.25
CA GLN A 130 19.14 -5.49 -0.13
C GLN A 130 17.95 -5.29 0.83
N PHE A 131 16.69 -5.28 0.34
CA PHE A 131 15.51 -4.92 1.14
C PHE A 131 14.48 -6.04 1.30
N GLY A 132 14.64 -7.16 0.60
CA GLY A 132 13.70 -8.27 0.49
C GLY A 132 12.46 -7.97 -0.37
N ASP A 133 12.06 -6.70 -0.46
CA ASP A 133 11.02 -6.19 -1.38
C ASP A 133 11.58 -4.94 -2.06
N PRO A 134 11.71 -4.93 -3.39
CA PRO A 134 12.32 -3.81 -4.10
C PRO A 134 11.52 -2.50 -3.97
N PHE A 135 10.23 -2.55 -3.63
CA PHE A 135 9.41 -1.34 -3.45
C PHE A 135 9.71 -0.62 -2.14
N LYS A 136 10.19 -1.33 -1.12
CA LYS A 136 10.56 -0.73 0.19
C LYS A 136 11.61 0.36 0.06
N VAL A 137 12.49 0.27 -0.94
CA VAL A 137 13.48 1.31 -1.24
C VAL A 137 12.80 2.65 -1.54
N PHE A 138 11.72 2.62 -2.32
CA PHE A 138 10.96 3.81 -2.68
C PHE A 138 10.22 4.36 -1.45
N GLU A 139 9.65 3.47 -0.62
CA GLU A 139 8.99 3.85 0.63
C GLU A 139 9.97 4.52 1.60
N GLU A 140 11.14 3.93 1.79
CA GLU A 140 12.14 4.39 2.75
C GLU A 140 12.80 5.69 2.29
N VAL A 141 13.00 5.88 0.97
CA VAL A 141 13.43 7.18 0.41
C VAL A 141 12.44 8.31 0.73
N VAL A 142 11.14 8.02 0.72
CA VAL A 142 10.11 9.01 1.00
C VAL A 142 9.92 9.21 2.51
N LYS A 143 10.00 8.15 3.29
CA LYS A 143 9.81 8.16 4.75
C LYS A 143 11.01 8.74 5.51
N THR A 144 12.22 8.30 5.15
CA THR A 144 13.45 8.54 5.89
C THR A 144 14.35 9.52 5.15
N GLY A 145 14.42 9.42 3.81
CA GLY A 145 15.03 10.44 2.95
C GLY A 145 15.99 9.86 1.92
N PRO A 146 16.56 10.73 1.05
CA PRO A 146 17.48 10.32 -0.03
C PRO A 146 18.70 9.51 0.41
N HIS A 147 19.19 9.73 1.64
CA HIS A 147 20.39 9.10 2.18
C HIS A 147 20.28 7.58 2.29
N VAL A 148 19.07 7.02 2.27
CA VAL A 148 18.82 5.57 2.20
C VAL A 148 19.51 4.94 0.98
N LEU A 149 19.75 5.72 -0.07
CA LEU A 149 20.44 5.26 -1.27
C LEU A 149 21.96 5.34 -1.16
N ASP A 150 22.54 5.98 -0.14
CA ASP A 150 23.98 6.27 -0.08
C ASP A 150 24.80 4.97 -0.07
N ASP A 151 24.37 3.98 0.72
CA ASP A 151 25.02 2.67 0.86
C ASP A 151 24.79 1.73 -0.33
N LEU A 152 23.94 2.11 -1.28
CA LEU A 152 23.64 1.30 -2.45
C LEU A 152 24.66 1.52 -3.58
N GLN A 153 25.07 0.42 -4.21
CA GLN A 153 25.98 0.37 -5.36
C GLN A 153 25.28 0.77 -6.66
N LEU A 154 24.74 1.99 -6.69
CA LEU A 154 24.08 2.61 -7.84
C LEU A 154 24.81 3.90 -8.20
N ASP A 155 24.83 4.26 -9.48
CA ASP A 155 25.40 5.54 -9.88
C ASP A 155 24.51 6.73 -9.46
N ALA A 156 25.12 7.91 -9.31
CA ALA A 156 24.45 9.11 -8.82
C ALA A 156 23.20 9.49 -9.64
N LYS A 157 23.25 9.38 -10.97
CA LYS A 157 22.12 9.74 -11.84
C LYS A 157 20.94 8.80 -11.64
N LEU A 158 21.19 7.50 -11.46
CA LEU A 158 20.15 6.54 -11.14
C LEU A 158 19.54 6.79 -9.76
N LYS A 159 20.36 7.11 -8.75
CA LYS A 159 19.86 7.49 -7.41
C LYS A 159 18.93 8.69 -7.47
N GLU A 160 19.30 9.75 -8.20
CA GLU A 160 18.49 10.95 -8.40
C GLU A 160 17.11 10.63 -9.01
N ILE A 161 17.08 9.80 -10.05
CA ILE A 161 15.82 9.39 -10.70
C ILE A 161 14.97 8.52 -9.77
N ILE A 162 15.57 7.62 -8.99
CA ILE A 162 14.84 6.82 -8.00
C ILE A 162 14.19 7.73 -6.95
N ILE A 163 14.89 8.77 -6.46
CA ILE A 163 14.33 9.76 -5.53
C ILE A 163 13.14 10.49 -6.14
N GLU A 164 13.25 10.92 -7.41
CA GLU A 164 12.17 11.55 -8.14
C GLU A 164 10.94 10.63 -8.25
N LEU A 165 11.16 9.39 -8.70
CA LEU A 165 10.09 8.40 -8.90
C LEU A 165 9.46 7.98 -7.56
N ALA A 166 10.24 7.82 -6.50
CA ALA A 166 9.73 7.51 -5.17
C ALA A 166 8.76 8.58 -4.67
N ARG A 167 9.15 9.85 -4.76
CA ARG A 167 8.29 10.99 -4.36
C ARG A 167 7.01 11.11 -5.19
N GLN A 168 7.03 10.66 -6.44
CA GLN A 168 5.84 10.66 -7.31
C GLN A 168 4.91 9.47 -7.09
N GLN A 169 5.45 8.34 -6.63
CA GLN A 169 4.74 7.04 -6.64
C GLN A 169 4.34 6.54 -5.25
N VAL A 170 5.00 7.02 -4.20
CA VAL A 170 4.70 6.66 -2.81
C VAL A 170 3.98 7.83 -2.15
N GLU A 171 2.73 7.58 -1.76
CA GLU A 171 1.99 8.52 -0.92
C GLU A 171 2.53 8.43 0.51
N LEU A 172 2.99 9.56 1.06
CA LEU A 172 3.28 9.64 2.49
C LEU A 172 1.97 9.36 3.25
N PRO A 173 1.96 8.43 4.21
CA PRO A 173 0.81 8.25 5.07
C PRO A 173 0.55 9.58 5.80
N PRO A 174 -0.64 10.16 5.68
CA PRO A 174 -0.89 11.45 6.28
C PRO A 174 -0.94 11.29 7.80
N THR A 175 -0.41 12.27 8.51
CA THR A 175 -0.62 12.39 9.95
C THR A 175 -2.06 12.80 10.20
N LYS A 176 -2.78 12.01 11.00
CA LYS A 176 -4.14 12.32 11.43
C LYS A 176 -4.18 12.56 12.93
N ILE A 177 -4.66 13.73 13.34
CA ILE A 177 -5.01 14.02 14.73
C ILE A 177 -6.53 14.17 14.80
N SER A 178 -7.15 13.42 15.71
CA SER A 178 -8.59 13.48 15.95
C SER A 178 -8.87 14.06 17.33
N GLY A 179 -9.94 14.82 17.47
CA GLY A 179 -10.41 15.34 18.76
C GLY A 179 -11.92 15.30 18.90
N ILE A 180 -12.40 15.32 20.13
CA ILE A 180 -13.80 15.52 20.49
C ILE A 180 -13.97 16.96 20.96
N ILE A 181 -14.80 17.71 20.26
CA ILE A 181 -15.33 18.99 20.68
C ILE A 181 -16.61 18.71 21.47
N LYS A 182 -16.63 19.02 22.77
CA LYS A 182 -17.89 19.11 23.53
C LYS A 182 -18.32 20.56 23.49
N ILE A 183 -19.52 20.84 23.00
CA ILE A 183 -20.03 22.20 22.89
C ILE A 183 -21.53 22.23 23.16
N VAL A 184 -21.95 23.21 23.96
CA VAL A 184 -23.34 23.43 24.36
C VAL A 184 -23.68 24.92 24.24
N SER A 185 -24.97 25.21 24.13
CA SER A 185 -25.54 26.55 24.24
C SER A 185 -26.64 26.52 25.29
N VAL A 186 -26.78 27.60 26.05
CA VAL A 186 -27.87 27.80 27.02
C VAL A 186 -29.00 28.68 26.45
N GLU A 187 -28.89 29.04 25.17
CA GLU A 187 -29.80 29.94 24.48
C GLU A 187 -30.87 29.16 23.69
N GLY A 188 -32.02 29.79 23.40
CA GLY A 188 -33.14 29.13 22.71
C GLY A 188 -32.86 28.66 21.28
N ASP A 189 -31.88 29.27 20.60
CA ASP A 189 -31.35 28.98 19.25
C ASP A 189 -30.01 28.21 19.32
N GLY A 190 -29.86 27.33 20.32
CA GLY A 190 -28.59 26.69 20.63
C GLY A 190 -28.02 25.84 19.51
N VAL A 191 -28.87 25.17 18.72
CA VAL A 191 -28.44 24.33 17.60
C VAL A 191 -27.81 25.18 16.50
N GLU A 192 -28.44 26.31 16.16
CA GLU A 192 -27.97 27.26 15.16
C GLU A 192 -26.64 27.89 15.57
N LYS A 193 -26.53 28.30 16.85
CA LYS A 193 -25.30 28.86 17.42
C LYS A 193 -24.14 27.87 17.39
N ILE A 194 -24.38 26.63 17.82
CA ILE A 194 -23.36 25.57 17.77
C ILE A 194 -22.94 25.30 16.33
N LYS A 195 -23.89 25.17 15.41
CA LYS A 195 -23.62 24.94 13.98
C LYS A 195 -22.79 26.07 13.39
N ALA A 196 -23.16 27.32 13.64
CA ALA A 196 -22.43 28.49 13.17
C ALA A 196 -20.99 28.53 13.72
N ALA A 197 -20.81 28.27 15.01
CA ALA A 197 -19.49 28.21 15.64
C ALA A 197 -18.60 27.11 15.02
N LEU A 198 -19.13 25.90 14.80
CA LEU A 198 -18.36 24.81 14.22
C LEU A 198 -18.02 25.05 12.74
N ILE A 199 -18.92 25.66 11.96
CA ILE A 199 -18.65 26.04 10.56
C ILE A 199 -17.56 27.11 10.50
N GLU A 200 -17.60 28.13 11.37
CA GLU A 200 -16.56 29.15 11.41
C GLU A 200 -15.21 28.58 11.88
N LEU A 201 -15.21 27.66 12.85
CA LEU A 201 -14.00 26.95 13.26
C LEU A 201 -13.38 26.19 12.07
N GLU A 202 -14.17 25.40 11.35
CA GLU A 202 -13.72 24.66 10.17
C GLU A 202 -13.18 25.59 9.09
N LYS A 203 -13.88 26.69 8.79
CA LYS A 203 -13.47 27.68 7.79
C LYS A 203 -12.15 28.36 8.18
N THR A 204 -12.02 28.82 9.42
CA THR A 204 -10.83 29.51 9.92
C THR A 204 -9.60 28.60 9.90
N LEU A 205 -9.78 27.32 10.27
CA LEU A 205 -8.71 26.33 10.19
C LEU A 205 -8.29 26.06 8.74
N ARG A 206 -9.22 25.97 7.80
CA ARG A 206 -8.90 25.80 6.37
C ARG A 206 -8.17 27.00 5.79
N GLU A 207 -8.50 28.22 6.21
CA GLU A 207 -7.81 29.44 5.80
C GLU A 207 -6.39 29.53 6.37
N LYS A 208 -6.19 29.20 7.66
CA LYS A 208 -4.87 29.22 8.31
C LYS A 208 -3.97 28.06 7.91
N PHE A 209 -4.55 26.89 7.65
CA PHE A 209 -3.84 25.65 7.32
C PHE A 209 -4.41 25.02 6.04
N PRO A 210 -4.21 25.63 4.86
CA PRO A 210 -4.78 25.14 3.61
C PRO A 210 -4.28 23.75 3.19
N GLN A 211 -3.12 23.33 3.74
CA GLN A 211 -2.53 22.01 3.49
C GLN A 211 -3.11 20.90 4.38
N ILE A 212 -4.05 21.23 5.29
CA ILE A 212 -4.64 20.31 6.25
C ILE A 212 -6.11 20.12 5.93
N SER A 213 -6.49 18.88 5.68
CA SER A 213 -7.90 18.50 5.57
C SER A 213 -8.55 18.56 6.95
N THR A 214 -9.42 19.54 7.16
CA THR A 214 -10.27 19.68 8.34
C THR A 214 -11.67 19.16 8.06
N LYS A 215 -12.13 18.21 8.89
CA LYS A 215 -13.52 17.71 8.88
C LYS A 215 -14.09 17.81 10.29
N ILE A 216 -15.27 18.42 10.41
CA ILE A 216 -16.03 18.47 11.66
C ILE A 216 -17.39 17.83 11.44
N TYR A 217 -17.79 16.92 12.34
CA TYR A 217 -19.07 16.24 12.24
C TYR A 217 -19.61 15.83 13.61
N VAL A 218 -20.92 15.59 13.68
CA VAL A 218 -21.59 15.18 14.92
C VAL A 218 -21.24 13.73 15.26
N VAL A 219 -20.92 13.47 16.53
CA VAL A 219 -20.86 12.11 17.10
C VAL A 219 -22.18 11.82 17.82
N GLY A 220 -22.68 12.82 18.55
CA GLY A 220 -23.95 12.82 19.26
C GLY A 220 -23.92 14.00 20.24
N PRO A 221 -24.84 14.98 20.16
CA PRO A 221 -24.79 16.16 21.02
C PRO A 221 -24.66 15.77 22.51
N PRO A 222 -23.79 16.45 23.29
CA PRO A 222 -23.04 17.66 22.95
C PRO A 222 -21.68 17.41 22.26
N ARG A 223 -21.42 16.21 21.74
CA ARG A 223 -20.13 15.77 21.21
C ARG A 223 -20.07 15.83 19.68
N TYR A 224 -19.03 16.48 19.19
CA TYR A 224 -18.66 16.60 17.79
C TYR A 224 -17.22 16.15 17.64
N ARG A 225 -16.87 15.58 16.49
CA ARG A 225 -15.52 15.15 16.18
C ARG A 225 -14.90 16.10 15.18
N ILE A 226 -13.64 16.43 15.42
CA ILE A 226 -12.76 17.10 14.48
C ILE A 226 -11.64 16.15 14.08
N ASP A 227 -11.47 15.99 12.77
CA ASP A 227 -10.36 15.25 12.17
C ASP A 227 -9.50 16.23 11.37
N LEU A 228 -8.22 16.32 11.73
CA LEU A 228 -7.19 17.07 11.02
C LEU A 228 -6.22 16.09 10.38
N THR A 229 -6.06 16.16 9.07
CA THR A 229 -5.23 15.22 8.30
C THR A 229 -4.29 15.99 7.37
N GLY A 230 -2.99 15.74 7.46
CA GLY A 230 -1.97 16.42 6.64
C GLY A 230 -0.63 15.71 6.64
N GLN A 231 0.27 16.10 5.74
CA GLN A 231 1.54 15.38 5.52
C GLN A 231 2.60 15.67 6.58
N GLN A 232 2.57 16.84 7.22
CA GLN A 232 3.57 17.24 8.21
C GLN A 232 3.01 17.11 9.62
N PRO A 233 3.55 16.21 10.46
CA PRO A 233 3.08 16.04 11.84
C PRO A 233 3.04 17.36 12.62
N LYS A 234 4.10 18.18 12.51
CA LYS A 234 4.21 19.48 13.20
C LYS A 234 3.11 20.47 12.80
N GLN A 235 2.73 20.50 11.52
CA GLN A 235 1.66 21.40 11.07
C GLN A 235 0.29 20.90 11.54
N VAL A 236 0.07 19.57 11.54
CA VAL A 236 -1.17 18.97 12.05
C VAL A 236 -1.33 19.21 13.55
N GLU A 237 -0.23 19.12 14.32
CA GLU A 237 -0.20 19.48 15.74
C GLU A 237 -0.49 20.95 15.96
N ALA A 238 0.18 21.85 15.22
CA ALA A 238 -0.07 23.29 15.31
C ALA A 238 -1.54 23.64 15.00
N ALA A 239 -2.15 23.00 13.99
CA ALA A 239 -3.54 23.21 13.65
C ALA A 239 -4.50 22.69 14.74
N PHE A 240 -4.16 21.58 15.41
CA PHE A 240 -4.96 21.08 16.53
C PHE A 240 -4.91 22.03 17.74
N SER A 241 -3.71 22.52 18.08
CA SER A 241 -3.55 23.54 19.12
C SER A 241 -4.30 24.83 18.77
N GLU A 242 -4.23 25.26 17.51
CA GLU A 242 -4.92 26.45 17.04
C GLU A 242 -6.46 26.28 17.03
N ALA A 243 -6.97 25.07 16.79
CA ALA A 243 -8.39 24.78 16.89
C ALA A 243 -8.96 25.08 18.30
N ALA A 244 -8.19 24.80 19.35
CA ALA A 244 -8.57 25.13 20.73
C ALA A 244 -8.66 26.65 20.94
N ASN A 245 -7.69 27.40 20.43
CA ASN A 245 -7.65 28.87 20.52
C ASN A 245 -8.84 29.51 19.78
N ILE A 246 -9.11 29.04 18.56
CA ILE A 246 -10.24 29.52 17.75
C ILE A 246 -11.55 29.21 18.47
N LEU A 247 -11.73 27.99 18.98
CA LEU A 247 -12.94 27.61 19.72
C LEU A 247 -13.16 28.53 20.93
N GLN A 248 -12.11 28.91 21.67
CA GLN A 248 -12.22 29.84 22.79
C GLN A 248 -12.73 31.23 22.37
N ALA A 249 -12.29 31.75 21.22
CA ALA A 249 -12.78 33.02 20.69
C ALA A 249 -14.25 32.92 20.24
N LEU A 250 -14.63 31.81 19.60
CA LEU A 250 -15.98 31.57 19.10
C LEU A 250 -17.01 31.36 20.23
N GLN A 251 -16.58 30.87 21.40
CA GLN A 251 -17.44 30.77 22.58
C GLN A 251 -18.08 32.11 22.96
N LYS A 252 -17.29 33.19 22.97
CA LYS A 252 -17.79 34.54 23.26
C LYS A 252 -18.69 35.06 22.13
N LYS A 253 -18.28 34.85 20.88
CA LYS A 253 -19.00 35.34 19.69
C LYS A 253 -20.40 34.73 19.56
N TYR A 254 -20.51 33.42 19.80
CA TYR A 254 -21.75 32.67 19.60
C TYR A 254 -22.50 32.33 20.90
N LYS A 255 -22.01 32.78 22.06
CA LYS A 255 -22.56 32.45 23.39
C LYS A 255 -22.69 30.94 23.62
N VAL A 256 -21.65 30.20 23.23
CA VAL A 256 -21.53 28.76 23.42
C VAL A 256 -20.44 28.47 24.44
N ILE A 257 -20.52 27.32 25.12
CA ILE A 257 -19.49 26.83 26.03
C ILE A 257 -18.96 25.54 25.44
N GLY A 258 -17.64 25.45 25.24
CA GLY A 258 -17.06 24.24 24.69
C GLY A 258 -15.58 24.07 24.94
N ASN A 259 -15.14 22.83 24.80
CA ASN A 259 -13.75 22.44 24.86
C ASN A 259 -13.44 21.37 23.82
N ILE A 260 -12.16 21.25 23.48
CA ILE A 260 -11.65 20.23 22.57
C ILE A 260 -10.69 19.32 23.34
N GLN A 261 -10.84 18.02 23.17
CA GLN A 261 -10.00 16.99 23.77
C GLN A 261 -9.45 16.09 22.66
N ARG A 262 -8.15 15.83 22.67
CA ARG A 262 -7.53 14.89 21.72
C ARG A 262 -8.03 13.47 22.00
N ILE A 263 -8.28 12.71 20.95
CA ILE A 263 -8.47 11.26 21.05
C ILE A 263 -7.07 10.66 21.00
N GLU A 264 -6.60 10.12 22.11
CA GLU A 264 -5.42 9.25 22.12
C GLU A 264 -5.81 7.93 21.44
N GLN A 265 -5.04 7.54 20.42
CA GLN A 265 -5.13 6.21 19.81
C GLN A 265 -4.15 5.28 20.50
#